data_AF-Q6C8P6-F1
#
_entry.id   AF-Q6C8P6-F1
#
_cell.length_a   1.000
_cell.length_b   1.000
_cell.length_c   1.000
_cell.angle_alpha   90.00
_cell.angle_beta   90.00
_cell.angle_gamma   90.00
#
_symmetry.space_group_name_H-M   'P 1'
#
loop_
_entity.id
_entity.type
_entity.pdbx_description
1 polymer ?
#
loop_
_entity_poly.entity_id
_entity_poly.type
_entity_poly.pdbx_seq_one_letter_code
_entity_poly.pdbx_strand_id
1 'polypeptide(L)'
;MEEAVTALTNLELHPGSRAVNIKCNISESRAQSLLAQFMVARLIHCPEDRTRDSPTQNVPLQPTAKGVYILSQHLQANPIPDSPKKHAAALLSSNHNTMTCISLVRDSNDAIQKSKYLTLLLFQRLAGKHPNIYTANDIGDLPQGKPSPYHHRYFTHPDSDAVTQYYDSRVGVRLLEATRDGHSIYYFSGKAAWQWVMECCEVVSGLEILDILQEFLTAGFIERFDTESRYSEEAKSHTFVCSKTAKYTITASGMSVAGWTGNLPTTPLSSGFPVFIKSRLLHGVEVTKEDLVELQEIDQATNTTLDAVTGRPVDVARDETSQESREERLLGFKHENPSLAVVLQDPGLTMLFRNHLEATHCVENHTVYVSINRVIRTYADTSPQVSDDSMASLVALIYSTYDSYLSPQAPKEFNMISSWRDQLCHLTGELRGAKTVPASLIIVAEIVRIFELIKNHAFRMMEIDSLPKFLECREYRRCLRTFRWLERVNYM
;
A
#
# COMPACT_ATOMS: atom_id res chain seq x y z
N MET A 1 -24.35 8.16 -9.20
CA MET A 1 -23.63 6.97 -8.70
C MET A 1 -24.59 5.78 -8.58
N GLU A 2 -25.80 5.97 -8.04
CA GLU A 2 -26.87 4.94 -8.04
C GLU A 2 -27.25 4.42 -9.43
N GLU A 3 -27.42 5.27 -10.45
CA GLU A 3 -27.68 4.79 -11.82
C GLU A 3 -26.55 3.92 -12.37
N ALA A 4 -25.30 4.18 -12.00
CA ALA A 4 -24.16 3.36 -12.43
C ALA A 4 -24.16 1.99 -11.73
N VAL A 5 -24.55 1.94 -10.46
CA VAL A 5 -24.74 0.69 -9.70
C VAL A 5 -25.91 -0.11 -10.29
N THR A 6 -27.04 0.53 -10.58
CA THR A 6 -28.22 -0.07 -11.24
C THR A 6 -27.91 -0.56 -12.66
N ALA A 7 -27.07 0.17 -13.40
CA ALA A 7 -26.63 -0.24 -14.74
C ALA A 7 -25.65 -1.42 -14.72
N LEU A 8 -24.80 -1.52 -13.68
CA LEU A 8 -23.94 -2.68 -13.43
C LEU A 8 -24.73 -3.91 -12.96
N THR A 9 -25.95 -3.74 -12.45
CA THR A 9 -26.82 -4.86 -12.04
C THR A 9 -27.37 -5.64 -13.24
N ASN A 10 -27.49 -4.98 -14.41
CA ASN A 10 -27.95 -5.57 -15.67
C ASN A 10 -26.80 -5.97 -16.61
N LEU A 11 -25.63 -6.23 -16.05
CA LEU A 11 -24.42 -6.57 -16.79
C LEU A 11 -24.53 -8.00 -17.35
N GLU A 12 -24.72 -8.13 -18.67
CA GLU A 12 -24.68 -9.41 -19.36
C GLU A 12 -23.27 -9.67 -19.92
N LEU A 13 -22.70 -10.82 -19.57
CA LEU A 13 -21.39 -11.29 -20.04
C LEU A 13 -21.63 -12.35 -21.12
N HIS A 14 -21.35 -12.01 -22.38
CA HIS A 14 -21.37 -12.99 -23.48
C HIS A 14 -19.94 -13.48 -23.75
N PRO A 15 -19.61 -14.72 -23.40
CA PRO A 15 -18.30 -15.28 -23.69
C PRO A 15 -18.17 -15.54 -25.21
N GLY A 16 -17.28 -14.78 -25.86
CA GLY A 16 -16.65 -15.19 -27.11
C GLY A 16 -15.40 -16.03 -26.81
N SER A 17 -14.89 -16.77 -27.81
CA SER A 17 -13.74 -17.67 -27.65
C SER A 17 -12.43 -16.99 -27.20
N ARG A 18 -12.35 -15.65 -27.24
CA ARG A 18 -11.19 -14.83 -26.83
C ARG A 18 -11.53 -13.52 -26.08
N ALA A 19 -12.80 -13.17 -25.95
CA ALA A 19 -13.23 -11.90 -25.36
C ALA A 19 -14.60 -12.07 -24.68
N VAL A 20 -14.83 -11.38 -23.58
CA VAL A 20 -16.13 -11.34 -22.91
C VAL A 20 -16.80 -10.01 -23.26
N ASN A 21 -17.93 -10.07 -23.98
CA ASN A 21 -18.69 -8.86 -24.30
C ASN A 21 -19.51 -8.46 -23.08
N ILE A 22 -19.36 -7.22 -22.64
CA ILE A 22 -20.09 -6.63 -21.51
C ILE A 22 -21.18 -5.73 -22.07
N LYS A 23 -22.45 -6.05 -21.82
CA LYS A 23 -23.58 -5.16 -22.13
C LYS A 23 -24.04 -4.46 -20.86
N CYS A 24 -24.04 -3.13 -20.85
CA CYS A 24 -24.53 -2.32 -19.73
C CYS A 24 -25.51 -1.26 -20.24
N ASN A 25 -26.48 -0.88 -19.40
CA ASN A 25 -27.47 0.15 -19.74
C ASN A 25 -26.92 1.54 -19.37
N ILE A 26 -25.85 1.97 -20.05
CA ILE A 26 -25.19 3.27 -19.88
C ILE A 26 -25.14 3.95 -21.26
N SER A 27 -25.37 5.26 -21.31
CA SER A 27 -25.21 6.00 -22.57
C SER A 27 -23.77 5.92 -23.09
N GLU A 28 -23.58 5.90 -24.41
CA GLU A 28 -22.26 5.73 -25.03
C GLU A 28 -21.24 6.77 -24.51
N SER A 29 -21.64 8.04 -24.43
CA SER A 29 -20.77 9.11 -23.92
C SER A 29 -20.32 8.89 -22.46
N ARG A 30 -21.23 8.41 -21.59
CA ARG A 30 -20.89 8.10 -20.19
C ARG A 30 -20.00 6.87 -20.10
N ALA A 31 -20.26 5.84 -20.90
CA ALA A 31 -19.42 4.64 -20.96
C ALA A 31 -18.00 4.97 -21.41
N GLN A 32 -17.82 5.79 -22.46
CA GLN A 32 -16.51 6.26 -22.91
C GLN A 32 -15.78 7.06 -21.83
N SER A 33 -16.48 7.96 -21.12
CA SER A 33 -15.90 8.73 -20.02
C SER A 33 -15.44 7.85 -18.86
N LEU A 34 -16.24 6.85 -18.47
CA LEU A 34 -15.88 5.87 -17.43
C LEU A 34 -14.66 5.04 -17.83
N LEU A 35 -14.62 4.54 -19.07
CA LEU A 35 -13.48 3.79 -19.58
C LEU A 35 -12.21 4.65 -19.60
N ALA A 36 -12.31 5.93 -19.98
CA ALA A 36 -11.18 6.85 -19.94
C ALA A 36 -10.68 7.04 -18.50
N GLN A 37 -11.57 7.21 -17.52
CA GLN A 37 -11.19 7.30 -16.10
C GLN A 37 -10.53 6.01 -15.61
N PHE A 38 -11.02 4.83 -15.99
CA PHE A 38 -10.42 3.55 -15.61
C PHE A 38 -9.03 3.36 -16.23
N MET A 39 -8.79 3.86 -17.45
CA MET A 39 -7.45 3.84 -18.07
C MET A 39 -6.48 4.83 -17.41
N VAL A 40 -6.95 6.02 -17.04
CA VAL A 40 -6.16 7.02 -16.28
C VAL A 40 -5.76 6.47 -14.91
N ALA A 41 -6.71 5.85 -14.19
CA ALA A 41 -6.49 5.24 -12.89
C ALA A 41 -5.74 3.90 -12.92
N ARG A 42 -5.32 3.45 -14.12
CA ARG A 42 -4.62 2.18 -14.36
C ARG A 42 -5.39 0.95 -13.88
N LEU A 43 -6.72 0.96 -13.97
CA LEU A 43 -7.57 -0.19 -13.63
C LEU A 43 -7.75 -1.13 -14.84
N ILE A 44 -7.76 -0.58 -16.05
CA ILE A 44 -7.83 -1.33 -17.31
C ILE A 44 -6.79 -0.78 -18.28
N HIS A 45 -6.38 -1.60 -19.24
CA HIS A 45 -5.43 -1.24 -20.29
C HIS A 45 -5.75 -1.98 -21.60
N CYS A 46 -5.15 -1.54 -22.70
CA CYS A 46 -5.18 -2.27 -23.96
C CYS A 46 -4.00 -3.28 -23.96
N PRO A 47 -4.25 -4.60 -23.99
CA PRO A 47 -3.18 -5.59 -23.95
C PRO A 47 -2.34 -5.62 -25.23
N GLU A 48 -2.94 -5.30 -26.38
CA GLU A 48 -2.29 -5.29 -27.70
C GLU A 48 -1.54 -3.98 -27.99
N ASP A 49 -1.95 -2.88 -27.37
CA ASP A 49 -1.32 -1.56 -27.47
C ASP A 49 -1.12 -0.97 -26.07
N ARG A 50 -0.04 -1.37 -25.42
CA ARG A 50 0.24 -0.99 -24.03
C ARG A 50 0.71 0.44 -23.87
N THR A 51 0.89 1.20 -24.95
CA THR A 51 1.22 2.63 -24.89
C THR A 51 -0.03 3.52 -24.88
N ARG A 52 -1.19 2.93 -25.21
CA ARG A 52 -2.46 3.64 -25.29
C ARG A 52 -2.98 4.07 -23.93
N ASP A 53 -3.32 5.35 -23.84
CA ASP A 53 -3.82 6.00 -22.62
C ASP A 53 -5.31 6.36 -22.68
N SER A 54 -5.96 6.16 -23.84
CA SER A 54 -7.35 6.53 -24.09
C SER A 54 -8.15 5.38 -24.72
N PRO A 55 -9.47 5.27 -24.40
CA PRO A 55 -10.31 4.22 -24.95
C PRO A 55 -10.59 4.45 -26.44
N THR A 56 -10.67 3.37 -27.20
CA THR A 56 -11.03 3.41 -28.63
C THR A 56 -12.09 2.37 -28.92
N GLN A 57 -13.03 2.68 -29.81
CA GLN A 57 -14.05 1.73 -30.23
C GLN A 57 -13.41 0.47 -30.84
N ASN A 58 -14.03 -0.68 -30.59
CA ASN A 58 -13.62 -1.99 -31.11
C ASN A 58 -12.22 -2.47 -30.70
N VAL A 59 -11.64 -1.90 -29.64
CA VAL A 59 -10.35 -2.32 -29.10
C VAL A 59 -10.59 -3.06 -27.78
N PRO A 60 -10.09 -4.31 -27.64
CA PRO A 60 -10.26 -5.07 -26.41
C PRO A 60 -9.53 -4.41 -25.25
N LEU A 61 -10.18 -4.38 -24.09
CA LEU A 61 -9.59 -3.91 -22.84
C LEU A 61 -9.45 -5.08 -21.87
N GLN A 62 -8.37 -5.06 -21.10
CA GLN A 62 -8.07 -6.04 -20.08
C GLN A 62 -7.88 -5.32 -18.72
N PRO A 63 -8.44 -5.84 -17.61
CA PRO A 63 -8.07 -5.39 -16.28
C PRO A 63 -6.55 -5.45 -16.08
N THR A 64 -5.99 -4.44 -15.42
CA THR A 64 -4.60 -4.50 -14.94
C THR A 64 -4.54 -5.31 -13.64
N ALA A 65 -3.33 -5.62 -13.16
CA ALA A 65 -3.16 -6.25 -11.84
C ALA A 65 -3.83 -5.42 -10.72
N LYS A 66 -3.68 -4.08 -10.76
CA LYS A 66 -4.38 -3.15 -9.86
C LYS A 66 -5.89 -3.21 -10.03
N GLY A 67 -6.40 -3.24 -11.27
CA GLY A 67 -7.82 -3.36 -11.55
C GLY A 67 -8.44 -4.61 -10.95
N VAL A 68 -7.76 -5.76 -11.06
CA VAL A 68 -8.20 -7.02 -10.44
C VAL A 68 -8.18 -6.92 -8.91
N TYR A 69 -7.14 -6.32 -8.32
CA TYR A 69 -7.08 -6.08 -6.88
C TYR A 69 -8.24 -5.18 -6.39
N ILE A 70 -8.49 -4.05 -7.05
CA ILE A 70 -9.58 -3.13 -6.68
C ILE A 70 -10.95 -3.80 -6.84
N LEU A 71 -11.13 -4.60 -7.90
CA LEU A 71 -12.34 -5.41 -8.08
C LEU A 71 -12.51 -6.41 -6.92
N SER A 72 -11.45 -7.08 -6.49
CA SER A 72 -11.48 -7.98 -5.32
C SER A 72 -11.97 -7.26 -4.07
N GLN A 73 -11.41 -6.08 -3.78
CA GLN A 73 -11.83 -5.27 -2.62
C GLN A 73 -13.29 -4.84 -2.74
N HIS A 74 -13.72 -4.40 -3.93
CA HIS A 74 -15.09 -3.96 -4.17
C HIS A 74 -16.10 -5.09 -3.95
N LEU A 75 -15.81 -6.29 -4.44
CA LEU A 75 -16.69 -7.46 -4.30
C LEU A 75 -16.73 -8.04 -2.89
N GLN A 76 -15.67 -7.85 -2.10
CA GLN A 76 -15.70 -8.17 -0.67
C GLN A 76 -16.62 -7.22 0.12
N ALA A 77 -16.75 -5.97 -0.32
CA ALA A 77 -17.57 -4.95 0.35
C ALA A 77 -19.02 -4.90 -0.18
N ASN A 78 -19.25 -5.33 -1.43
CA ASN A 78 -20.53 -5.23 -2.12
C ASN A 78 -20.90 -6.57 -2.74
N PRO A 79 -21.89 -7.29 -2.19
CA PRO A 79 -22.42 -8.51 -2.80
C PRO A 79 -23.02 -8.20 -4.18
N ILE A 80 -22.58 -8.92 -5.21
CA ILE A 80 -23.16 -8.85 -6.56
C ILE A 80 -24.07 -10.05 -6.84
N PRO A 81 -25.03 -9.93 -7.78
CA PRO A 81 -25.87 -11.06 -8.22
C PRO A 81 -25.07 -12.27 -8.71
N ASP A 82 -25.65 -13.47 -8.66
CA ASP A 82 -24.94 -14.73 -8.92
C ASP A 82 -24.32 -14.86 -10.33
N SER A 83 -24.94 -14.21 -11.33
CA SER A 83 -24.48 -14.19 -12.73
C SER A 83 -23.05 -13.59 -12.90
N PRO A 84 -22.81 -12.32 -12.52
CA PRO A 84 -21.47 -11.72 -12.58
C PRO A 84 -20.51 -12.34 -11.55
N LYS A 85 -21.02 -12.91 -10.45
CA LYS A 85 -20.23 -13.53 -9.38
C LYS A 85 -19.34 -14.68 -9.87
N LYS A 86 -19.84 -15.52 -10.79
CA LYS A 86 -19.06 -16.64 -11.34
C LYS A 86 -17.85 -16.17 -12.16
N HIS A 87 -18.04 -15.16 -13.00
CA HIS A 87 -16.97 -14.63 -13.85
C HIS A 87 -15.95 -13.84 -13.04
N ALA A 88 -16.42 -13.04 -12.07
CA ALA A 88 -15.55 -12.38 -11.12
C ALA A 88 -14.72 -13.38 -10.31
N ALA A 89 -15.33 -14.45 -9.78
CA ALA A 89 -14.63 -15.50 -9.06
C ALA A 89 -13.55 -16.20 -9.93
N ALA A 90 -13.83 -16.44 -11.21
CA ALA A 90 -12.85 -17.00 -12.13
C ALA A 90 -11.66 -16.05 -12.38
N LEU A 91 -11.90 -14.74 -12.51
CA LEU A 91 -10.84 -13.74 -12.65
C LEU A 91 -10.01 -13.61 -11.37
N LEU A 92 -10.66 -13.52 -10.21
CA LEU A 92 -10.03 -13.36 -8.89
C LEU A 92 -9.18 -14.57 -8.48
N SER A 93 -9.54 -15.77 -8.94
CA SER A 93 -8.75 -17.00 -8.73
C SER A 93 -7.68 -17.24 -9.80
N SER A 94 -7.64 -16.41 -10.86
CA SER A 94 -6.65 -16.53 -11.93
C SER A 94 -5.31 -15.89 -11.57
N ASN A 95 -4.28 -16.19 -12.36
CA ASN A 95 -2.94 -15.60 -12.24
C ASN A 95 -2.90 -14.08 -12.52
N HIS A 96 -4.01 -13.43 -12.84
CA HIS A 96 -4.10 -11.98 -13.06
C HIS A 96 -4.23 -11.18 -11.75
N ASN A 97 -4.56 -11.85 -10.64
CA ASN A 97 -4.70 -11.23 -9.33
C ASN A 97 -3.34 -11.25 -8.58
N THR A 98 -2.37 -10.49 -9.07
CA THR A 98 -0.99 -10.49 -8.53
C THR A 98 -0.69 -9.31 -7.61
N MET A 99 -1.51 -8.26 -7.67
CA MET A 99 -1.24 -7.00 -6.99
C MET A 99 -1.72 -7.03 -5.54
N THR A 100 -0.97 -6.36 -4.67
CA THR A 100 -1.36 -6.08 -3.28
C THR A 100 -1.24 -4.58 -3.01
N CYS A 101 -2.19 -3.76 -3.48
CA CYS A 101 -2.03 -2.30 -3.37
C CYS A 101 -1.92 -1.85 -1.90
N ILE A 102 -1.18 -0.77 -1.70
CA ILE A 102 -1.08 -0.08 -0.42
C ILE A 102 -2.33 0.75 -0.24
N SER A 103 -3.10 0.44 0.81
CA SER A 103 -4.29 1.19 1.17
C SER A 103 -3.90 2.50 1.83
N LEU A 104 -4.52 3.59 1.37
CA LEU A 104 -4.28 4.94 1.88
C LEU A 104 -5.52 5.44 2.59
N VAL A 105 -5.36 5.92 3.82
CA VAL A 105 -6.46 6.47 4.61
C VAL A 105 -6.87 7.81 4.00
N ARG A 106 -8.16 7.97 3.70
CA ARG A 106 -8.75 9.20 3.16
C ARG A 106 -9.56 9.93 4.23
N ASP A 107 -9.66 11.25 4.11
CA ASP A 107 -10.52 12.09 4.95
C ASP A 107 -11.94 12.19 4.37
N SER A 108 -12.79 13.03 4.98
CA SER A 108 -14.17 13.26 4.53
C SER A 108 -14.27 13.95 3.17
N ASN A 109 -13.21 14.62 2.72
CA ASN A 109 -13.13 15.31 1.43
C ASN A 109 -12.49 14.43 0.35
N ASP A 110 -12.36 13.13 0.62
CA ASP A 110 -11.68 12.16 -0.24
C ASP A 110 -10.18 12.47 -0.47
N ALA A 111 -9.55 13.28 0.39
CA ALA A 111 -8.13 13.57 0.30
C ALA A 111 -7.30 12.55 1.10
N ILE A 112 -6.12 12.16 0.59
CA ILE A 112 -5.20 11.28 1.31
C ILE A 112 -4.70 11.98 2.57
N GLN A 113 -4.90 11.35 3.73
CA GLN A 113 -4.36 11.84 4.99
C GLN A 113 -2.85 11.63 5.03
N LYS A 114 -2.11 12.72 5.27
CA LYS A 114 -0.65 12.71 5.34
C LYS A 114 -0.18 12.55 6.79
N SER A 115 0.86 11.76 7.00
CA SER A 115 1.63 11.76 8.26
C SER A 115 3.08 11.41 7.98
N LYS A 116 3.99 11.80 8.88
CA LYS A 116 5.41 11.46 8.74
C LYS A 116 5.64 9.94 8.75
N TYR A 117 4.87 9.19 9.54
CA TYR A 117 4.90 7.73 9.54
C TYR A 117 4.45 7.17 8.18
N LEU A 118 3.37 7.71 7.61
CA LEU A 118 2.90 7.28 6.29
C LEU A 118 3.95 7.57 5.21
N THR A 119 4.54 8.77 5.18
CA THR A 119 5.62 9.13 4.24
C THR A 119 6.80 8.16 4.34
N LEU A 120 7.23 7.85 5.56
CA LEU A 120 8.31 6.87 5.82
C LEU A 120 7.96 5.49 5.27
N LEU A 121 6.77 4.99 5.56
CA LEU A 121 6.33 3.65 5.16
C LEU A 121 6.11 3.53 3.65
N LEU A 122 5.53 4.56 3.02
CA LEU A 122 5.38 4.60 1.56
C LEU A 122 6.74 4.66 0.87
N PHE A 123 7.67 5.43 1.39
CA PHE A 123 9.03 5.48 0.85
C PHE A 123 9.73 4.12 0.98
N GLN A 124 9.61 3.43 2.12
CA GLN A 124 10.13 2.06 2.29
C GLN A 124 9.57 1.07 1.27
N ARG A 125 8.30 1.22 0.89
CA ARG A 125 7.68 0.38 -0.14
C ARG A 125 8.17 0.77 -1.54
N LEU A 126 8.27 2.06 -1.84
CA LEU A 126 8.80 2.56 -3.12
C LEU A 126 10.25 2.13 -3.33
N ALA A 127 11.11 2.24 -2.32
CA ALA A 127 12.48 1.78 -2.41
C ALA A 127 12.56 0.24 -2.48
N GLY A 128 11.69 -0.44 -1.73
CA GLY A 128 11.72 -1.89 -1.58
C GLY A 128 12.77 -2.36 -0.56
N LYS A 129 12.70 -3.66 -0.20
CA LYS A 129 13.62 -4.26 0.79
C LYS A 129 15.08 -4.25 0.31
N HIS A 130 15.27 -4.35 -1.00
CA HIS A 130 16.55 -4.29 -1.69
C HIS A 130 16.38 -3.43 -2.96
N PRO A 131 17.46 -2.84 -3.48
CA PRO A 131 17.44 -2.13 -4.76
C PRO A 131 16.86 -3.01 -5.87
N ASN A 132 15.81 -2.56 -6.53
CA ASN A 132 15.25 -3.25 -7.70
C ASN A 132 16.00 -2.82 -8.97
N ILE A 133 17.20 -3.37 -9.18
CA ILE A 133 18.05 -3.01 -10.32
C ILE A 133 17.48 -3.67 -11.57
N TYR A 134 17.09 -2.86 -12.56
CA TYR A 134 16.62 -3.37 -13.84
C TYR A 134 17.75 -4.07 -14.59
N THR A 135 17.46 -5.26 -15.11
CA THR A 135 18.36 -5.98 -16.03
C THR A 135 17.61 -6.37 -17.30
N ALA A 136 18.29 -6.39 -18.45
CA ALA A 136 17.65 -6.72 -19.74
C ALA A 136 17.13 -8.17 -19.84
N ASN A 137 17.53 -9.01 -18.88
CA ASN A 137 17.14 -10.42 -18.73
C ASN A 137 16.15 -10.63 -17.57
N ASP A 138 15.63 -9.55 -16.97
CA ASP A 138 14.67 -9.61 -15.88
C ASP A 138 13.38 -10.35 -16.31
N ILE A 139 13.05 -11.43 -15.59
CA ILE A 139 11.93 -12.35 -15.87
C ILE A 139 10.62 -11.84 -15.23
N GLY A 140 10.65 -10.68 -14.57
CA GLY A 140 9.47 -10.05 -14.02
C GLY A 140 9.23 -10.37 -12.54
N ASP A 141 8.75 -9.34 -11.85
CA ASP A 141 8.72 -9.13 -10.40
C ASP A 141 7.80 -10.05 -9.56
N LEU A 142 7.61 -11.32 -9.91
CA LEU A 142 6.80 -12.22 -9.07
C LEU A 142 7.64 -13.14 -8.18
N PRO A 143 7.27 -13.31 -6.89
CA PRO A 143 7.85 -14.37 -6.07
C PRO A 143 7.48 -15.74 -6.65
N GLN A 144 8.42 -16.69 -6.57
CA GLN A 144 8.35 -18.07 -7.09
C GLN A 144 8.72 -18.30 -8.56
N GLY A 145 9.34 -17.32 -9.25
CA GLY A 145 10.02 -17.57 -10.53
C GLY A 145 9.10 -17.85 -11.73
N LYS A 146 7.82 -17.52 -11.63
CA LYS A 146 6.89 -17.51 -12.78
C LYS A 146 6.60 -16.07 -13.18
N PRO A 147 6.77 -15.68 -14.46
CA PRO A 147 6.45 -14.33 -14.91
C PRO A 147 4.95 -14.04 -14.71
N SER A 148 4.64 -12.81 -14.33
CA SER A 148 3.24 -12.33 -14.31
C SER A 148 2.59 -12.52 -15.69
N PRO A 149 1.29 -12.81 -15.80
CA PRO A 149 0.62 -12.84 -17.10
C PRO A 149 0.70 -11.48 -17.82
N TYR A 150 0.97 -10.41 -17.08
CA TYR A 150 1.21 -9.08 -17.64
C TYR A 150 2.67 -8.84 -18.02
N HIS A 151 3.61 -9.68 -17.59
CA HIS A 151 5.04 -9.44 -17.80
C HIS A 151 5.41 -9.47 -19.29
N HIS A 152 6.26 -8.52 -19.68
CA HIS A 152 6.91 -8.51 -20.97
C HIS A 152 8.21 -7.69 -20.90
N ARG A 153 9.32 -8.26 -21.38
CA ARG A 153 10.65 -7.64 -21.29
C ARG A 153 10.74 -6.19 -21.82
N TYR A 154 10.02 -5.85 -22.88
CA TYR A 154 10.08 -4.50 -23.47
C TYR A 154 9.22 -3.47 -22.71
N PHE A 155 8.24 -3.94 -21.93
CA PHE A 155 7.36 -3.06 -21.18
C PHE A 155 7.86 -2.84 -19.75
N THR A 156 8.75 -3.69 -19.23
CA THR A 156 9.33 -3.51 -17.89
C THR A 156 10.53 -2.57 -17.86
N HIS A 157 11.09 -2.18 -19.01
CA HIS A 157 12.17 -1.18 -19.08
C HIS A 157 11.75 0.15 -18.41
N PRO A 158 12.56 0.74 -17.50
CA PRO A 158 12.18 1.97 -16.79
C PRO A 158 11.80 3.15 -17.70
N ASP A 159 12.39 3.24 -18.89
CA ASP A 159 12.07 4.26 -19.89
C ASP A 159 10.94 3.90 -20.86
N SER A 160 10.27 2.75 -20.68
CA SER A 160 9.18 2.32 -21.58
C SER A 160 7.98 3.28 -21.54
N ASP A 161 7.24 3.31 -22.64
CA ASP A 161 6.02 4.11 -22.80
C ASP A 161 4.77 3.38 -22.34
N ALA A 162 4.94 2.14 -21.88
CA ALA A 162 3.86 1.34 -21.36
C ALA A 162 3.11 2.03 -20.20
N VAL A 163 1.78 2.00 -20.28
CA VAL A 163 0.90 2.55 -19.25
C VAL A 163 0.90 1.75 -17.95
N THR A 164 1.31 0.48 -18.01
CA THR A 164 1.34 -0.45 -16.87
C THR A 164 2.65 -1.22 -16.88
N GLN A 165 3.41 -1.09 -15.79
CA GLN A 165 4.76 -1.64 -15.68
C GLN A 165 4.98 -2.40 -14.36
N TYR A 166 4.11 -2.24 -13.38
CA TYR A 166 4.25 -2.86 -12.06
C TYR A 166 3.05 -3.76 -11.77
N TYR A 167 3.33 -5.01 -11.41
CA TYR A 167 2.29 -6.04 -11.25
C TYR A 167 2.22 -6.59 -9.82
N ASP A 168 3.12 -6.14 -8.95
CA ASP A 168 3.24 -6.49 -7.53
C ASP A 168 3.87 -5.31 -6.78
N SER A 169 3.29 -4.92 -5.64
CA SER A 169 3.74 -3.78 -4.83
C SER A 169 4.88 -4.13 -3.86
N ARG A 170 5.23 -5.42 -3.75
CA ARG A 170 6.32 -5.89 -2.88
C ARG A 170 7.70 -5.55 -3.43
N VAL A 171 7.77 -5.23 -4.72
CA VAL A 171 9.01 -4.84 -5.38
C VAL A 171 9.04 -3.32 -5.54
N GLY A 172 10.19 -2.72 -5.22
CA GLY A 172 10.38 -1.28 -5.33
C GLY A 172 10.42 -0.78 -6.78
N VAL A 173 10.52 0.54 -6.93
CA VAL A 173 10.75 1.22 -8.21
C VAL A 173 11.99 0.66 -8.88
N ARG A 174 11.90 0.39 -10.19
CA ARG A 174 13.05 -0.11 -10.95
C ARG A 174 14.13 0.96 -11.08
N LEU A 175 15.36 0.58 -10.81
CA LEU A 175 16.55 1.42 -10.82
C LEU A 175 17.42 1.09 -12.03
N LEU A 176 17.95 2.13 -12.66
CA LEU A 176 19.03 2.05 -13.63
C LEU A 176 20.36 2.36 -12.95
N GLU A 177 21.44 1.76 -13.45
CA GLU A 177 22.80 2.03 -12.99
C GLU A 177 23.47 3.03 -13.94
N ALA A 178 24.17 4.01 -13.36
CA ALA A 178 25.10 4.88 -14.05
C ALA A 178 26.43 4.91 -13.30
N THR A 179 27.52 5.15 -14.01
CA THR A 179 28.84 5.33 -13.39
C THR A 179 29.14 6.82 -13.28
N ARG A 180 29.47 7.29 -12.07
CA ARG A 180 29.95 8.66 -11.83
C ARG A 180 31.20 8.61 -10.97
N ASP A 181 32.27 9.24 -11.44
CA ASP A 181 33.56 9.29 -10.73
C ASP A 181 34.09 7.89 -10.34
N GLY A 182 33.83 6.87 -11.16
CA GLY A 182 34.21 5.47 -10.89
C GLY A 182 33.28 4.71 -9.92
N HIS A 183 32.20 5.34 -9.46
CA HIS A 183 31.22 4.72 -8.56
C HIS A 183 29.87 4.50 -9.25
N SER A 184 29.26 3.35 -8.99
CA SER A 184 27.89 3.04 -9.40
C SER A 184 26.89 3.92 -8.64
N ILE A 185 26.02 4.59 -9.37
CA ILE A 185 24.88 5.35 -8.86
C ILE A 185 23.62 4.75 -9.45
N TYR A 186 22.65 4.48 -8.58
CA TYR A 186 21.36 3.93 -8.97
C TYR A 186 20.32 5.03 -8.98
N TYR A 187 19.57 5.14 -10.08
CA TYR A 187 18.60 6.20 -10.28
C TYR A 187 17.31 5.68 -10.93
N PHE A 188 16.24 6.45 -10.82
CA PHE A 188 14.98 6.23 -11.53
C PHE A 188 14.48 7.56 -12.12
N SER A 189 13.59 7.49 -13.12
CA SER A 189 12.95 8.69 -13.66
C SER A 189 11.76 9.13 -12.81
N GLY A 190 11.43 10.41 -12.83
CA GLY A 190 10.24 10.94 -12.16
C GLY A 190 8.96 10.26 -12.65
N LYS A 191 8.90 9.90 -13.94
CA LYS A 191 7.83 9.06 -14.51
C LYS A 191 7.77 7.68 -13.82
N ALA A 192 8.89 6.99 -13.66
CA ALA A 192 8.92 5.65 -13.07
C ALA A 192 8.42 5.65 -11.61
N ALA A 193 8.78 6.66 -10.82
CA ALA A 193 8.27 6.82 -9.46
C ALA A 193 6.77 7.13 -9.42
N TRP A 194 6.31 8.04 -10.27
CA TRP A 194 4.87 8.35 -10.41
C TRP A 194 4.07 7.10 -10.78
N GLN A 195 4.60 6.33 -11.72
CA GLN A 195 3.96 5.11 -12.20
C GLN A 195 3.91 4.02 -11.12
N TRP A 196 5.00 3.84 -10.36
CA TRP A 196 5.01 2.92 -9.23
C TRP A 196 3.93 3.29 -8.20
N VAL A 197 3.82 4.56 -7.81
CA VAL A 197 2.78 5.00 -6.85
C VAL A 197 1.37 4.80 -7.42
N MET A 198 1.14 5.10 -8.70
CA MET A 198 -0.15 4.89 -9.36
C MET A 198 -0.56 3.42 -9.34
N GLU A 199 0.35 2.49 -9.62
CA GLU A 199 0.03 1.07 -9.77
C GLU A 199 0.03 0.31 -8.42
N CYS A 200 0.90 0.70 -7.49
CA CYS A 200 1.12 0.02 -6.22
C CYS A 200 0.29 0.58 -5.04
N CYS A 201 -0.40 1.71 -5.20
CA CYS A 201 -1.26 2.32 -4.17
C CYS A 201 -2.72 2.44 -4.62
N GLU A 202 -3.65 2.59 -3.66
CA GLU A 202 -5.08 2.87 -3.90
C GLU A 202 -5.32 4.36 -4.28
N VAL A 203 -4.53 4.88 -5.21
CA VAL A 203 -4.65 6.25 -5.75
C VAL A 203 -5.28 6.20 -7.13
N VAL A 204 -6.18 7.11 -7.45
CA VAL A 204 -6.81 7.19 -8.80
C VAL A 204 -6.50 8.51 -9.51
N SER A 205 -6.05 9.53 -8.78
CA SER A 205 -5.69 10.84 -9.31
C SER A 205 -4.18 11.02 -9.43
N GLY A 206 -3.72 11.53 -10.57
CA GLY A 206 -2.30 11.81 -10.79
C GLY A 206 -1.74 12.94 -9.94
N LEU A 207 -2.58 13.86 -9.46
CA LEU A 207 -2.16 15.02 -8.66
C LEU A 207 -1.74 14.60 -7.24
N GLU A 208 -2.50 13.69 -6.63
CA GLU A 208 -2.21 13.13 -5.30
C GLU A 208 -0.84 12.43 -5.27
N ILE A 209 -0.42 11.86 -6.41
CA ILE A 209 0.88 11.20 -6.54
C ILE A 209 2.03 12.22 -6.51
N LEU A 210 1.85 13.37 -7.17
CA LEU A 210 2.86 14.43 -7.17
C LEU A 210 3.11 14.93 -5.74
N ASP A 211 2.06 15.06 -4.95
CA ASP A 211 2.16 15.40 -3.53
C ASP A 211 2.98 14.38 -2.74
N ILE A 212 2.72 13.07 -2.91
CA ILE A 212 3.48 12.01 -2.24
C ILE A 212 4.96 12.06 -2.63
N LEU A 213 5.26 12.22 -3.91
CA LEU A 213 6.64 12.26 -4.41
C LEU A 213 7.36 13.54 -4.02
N GLN A 214 6.63 14.66 -3.95
CA GLN A 214 7.13 15.91 -3.41
C GLN A 214 7.52 15.76 -1.93
N GLU A 215 6.72 15.06 -1.13
CA GLU A 215 7.07 14.77 0.27
C GLU A 215 8.37 13.95 0.39
N PHE A 216 8.61 12.97 -0.49
CA PHE A 216 9.87 12.20 -0.48
C PHE A 216 11.08 13.09 -0.80
N LEU A 217 10.93 14.04 -1.73
CA LEU A 217 11.97 15.02 -2.06
C LEU A 217 12.20 16.00 -0.90
N THR A 218 11.13 16.56 -0.33
CA THR A 218 11.20 17.48 0.82
C THR A 218 11.80 16.83 2.06
N ALA A 219 11.48 15.55 2.30
CA ALA A 219 12.04 14.76 3.40
C ALA A 219 13.52 14.37 3.18
N GLY A 220 14.08 14.67 2.00
CA GLY A 220 15.46 14.35 1.65
C GLY A 220 15.70 12.86 1.44
N PHE A 221 14.67 12.06 1.15
CA PHE A 221 14.82 10.63 0.87
C PHE A 221 15.30 10.37 -0.56
N ILE A 222 14.93 11.28 -1.47
CA ILE A 222 15.37 11.29 -2.86
C ILE A 222 15.92 12.67 -3.19
N GLU A 223 16.80 12.74 -4.17
CA GLU A 223 17.32 14.00 -4.71
C GLU A 223 17.41 13.94 -6.23
N ARG A 224 17.39 15.11 -6.88
CA ARG A 224 17.62 15.20 -8.33
C ARG A 224 19.01 14.69 -8.67
N PHE A 225 19.07 13.86 -9.69
CA PHE A 225 20.31 13.31 -10.20
C PHE A 225 20.49 13.74 -11.65
N ASP A 226 21.66 14.25 -11.97
CA ASP A 226 22.08 14.50 -13.34
C ASP A 226 23.26 13.57 -13.65
N THR A 227 23.13 12.84 -14.75
CA THR A 227 24.13 11.87 -15.20
C THR A 227 25.40 12.55 -15.72
N GLU A 228 25.32 13.80 -16.17
CA GLU A 228 26.42 14.48 -16.88
C GLU A 228 27.11 15.55 -16.03
N SER A 229 26.43 16.16 -15.05
CA SER A 229 26.99 17.24 -14.23
C SER A 229 26.56 17.19 -12.77
N ARG A 230 27.50 17.40 -11.82
CA ARG A 230 27.20 17.59 -10.39
C ARG A 230 26.62 18.99 -10.08
N TYR A 231 26.68 19.93 -11.01
CA TYR A 231 26.48 21.36 -10.75
C TYR A 231 25.39 22.02 -11.61
N SER A 232 24.44 21.26 -12.15
CA SER A 232 23.28 21.87 -12.81
C SER A 232 22.38 22.58 -11.78
N GLU A 233 21.84 23.76 -12.13
CA GLU A 233 20.87 24.45 -11.27
C GLU A 233 19.60 23.60 -11.07
N GLU A 234 19.28 22.74 -12.05
CA GLU A 234 18.18 21.78 -11.99
C GLU A 234 18.39 20.72 -10.89
N ALA A 235 19.62 20.39 -10.53
CA ALA A 235 19.94 19.48 -9.43
C ALA A 235 19.62 20.07 -8.04
N LYS A 236 19.47 21.41 -7.95
CA LYS A 236 19.05 22.12 -6.73
C LYS A 236 17.54 22.35 -6.66
N SER A 237 16.78 21.89 -7.66
CA SER A 237 15.33 22.07 -7.66
C SER A 237 14.67 21.28 -6.52
N HIS A 238 13.94 21.99 -5.67
CA HIS A 238 13.13 21.41 -4.60
C HIS A 238 11.74 20.97 -5.08
N THR A 239 11.43 21.07 -6.38
CA THR A 239 10.13 20.68 -6.93
C THR A 239 10.24 19.34 -7.66
N PHE A 240 9.34 18.42 -7.34
CA PHE A 240 9.24 17.15 -8.05
C PHE A 240 8.70 17.37 -9.47
N VAL A 241 9.32 16.73 -10.47
CA VAL A 241 8.86 16.75 -11.87
C VAL A 241 8.64 15.31 -12.33
N CYS A 242 7.40 15.01 -12.67
CA CYS A 242 7.03 13.76 -13.32
C CYS A 242 7.41 13.81 -14.81
N SER A 243 8.67 13.47 -15.12
CA SER A 243 9.16 13.34 -16.49
C SER A 243 10.08 12.13 -16.62
N LYS A 244 10.24 11.61 -17.84
CA LYS A 244 11.26 10.61 -18.17
C LYS A 244 12.67 11.19 -18.07
N THR A 245 12.83 12.49 -18.33
CA THR A 245 14.14 13.17 -18.32
C THR A 245 14.56 13.63 -16.93
N ALA A 246 13.59 13.81 -16.01
CA ALA A 246 13.87 14.13 -14.62
C ALA A 246 14.34 12.86 -13.91
N LYS A 247 15.63 12.76 -13.59
CA LYS A 247 16.21 11.61 -12.89
C LYS A 247 16.38 11.90 -11.40
N TYR A 248 16.23 10.87 -10.58
CA TYR A 248 16.34 10.93 -9.13
C TYR A 248 17.17 9.76 -8.60
N THR A 249 17.99 10.03 -7.61
CA THR A 249 18.70 9.00 -6.83
C THR A 249 18.12 8.95 -5.42
N ILE A 250 18.23 7.79 -4.78
CA ILE A 250 17.95 7.65 -3.35
C ILE A 250 19.15 8.20 -2.59
N THR A 251 18.90 9.10 -1.63
CA THR A 251 19.97 9.70 -0.82
C THR A 251 20.49 8.72 0.22
N ALA A 252 21.59 9.05 0.88
CA ALA A 252 22.10 8.25 1.99
C ALA A 252 21.08 8.14 3.15
N SER A 253 20.30 9.20 3.38
CA SER A 253 19.17 9.19 4.33
C SER A 253 18.06 8.25 3.85
N GLY A 254 17.67 8.34 2.58
CA GLY A 254 16.71 7.42 1.97
C GLY A 254 17.14 5.95 2.08
N MET A 255 18.40 5.63 1.82
CA MET A 255 18.91 4.25 1.98
C MET A 255 18.79 3.74 3.42
N SER A 256 19.03 4.61 4.40
CA SER A 256 18.87 4.29 5.82
C SER A 256 17.39 4.03 6.16
N VAL A 257 16.48 4.86 5.63
CA VAL A 257 15.04 4.68 5.79
C VAL A 257 14.55 3.38 5.14
N ALA A 258 15.01 3.08 3.93
CA ALA A 258 14.73 1.82 3.22
C ALA A 258 15.30 0.60 3.96
N GLY A 259 16.29 0.81 4.83
CA GLY A 259 16.99 -0.24 5.58
C GLY A 259 18.03 -0.98 4.75
N TRP A 260 18.63 -0.30 3.76
CA TRP A 260 19.69 -0.88 2.92
C TRP A 260 21.07 -0.83 3.59
N THR A 261 21.26 0.02 4.59
CA THR A 261 22.56 0.25 5.26
C THR A 261 22.85 -0.71 6.42
N GLY A 262 22.00 -1.72 6.65
CA GLY A 262 22.12 -2.65 7.78
C GLY A 262 21.75 -1.98 9.10
N ASN A 263 22.62 -1.12 9.62
CA ASN A 263 22.40 -0.34 10.85
C ASN A 263 22.10 1.13 10.52
N LEU A 264 21.36 1.79 11.41
CA LEU A 264 21.12 3.24 11.31
C LEU A 264 22.40 3.99 11.72
N PRO A 265 22.91 4.91 10.88
CA PRO A 265 24.12 5.65 11.20
C PRO A 265 23.93 6.55 12.44
N THR A 266 24.95 6.66 13.29
CA THR A 266 24.91 7.52 14.48
C THR A 266 25.21 8.99 14.18
N THR A 267 25.71 9.31 12.98
CA THR A 267 26.06 10.66 12.51
C THR A 267 25.33 11.02 11.21
N PRO A 268 25.12 12.32 10.90
CA PRO A 268 24.57 12.75 9.61
C PRO A 268 25.45 12.24 8.47
N LEU A 269 24.84 11.52 7.52
CA LEU A 269 25.55 10.95 6.38
C LEU A 269 25.93 12.08 5.40
N SER A 270 27.20 12.13 4.99
CA SER A 270 27.58 12.92 3.81
C SER A 270 26.98 12.28 2.56
N SER A 271 26.80 13.08 1.51
CA SER A 271 26.23 12.64 0.22
C SER A 271 27.14 11.61 -0.47
N GLY A 272 26.89 10.33 -0.17
CA GLY A 272 27.63 9.23 -0.78
C GLY A 272 26.90 7.90 -0.61
N PHE A 273 26.97 7.06 -1.64
CA PHE A 273 26.56 5.67 -1.57
C PHE A 273 27.54 4.94 -0.62
N PRO A 274 27.09 4.32 0.47
CA PRO A 274 28.00 3.60 1.36
C PRO A 274 28.63 2.41 0.63
N VAL A 275 29.96 2.35 0.64
CA VAL A 275 30.80 1.29 0.01
C VAL A 275 30.37 -0.11 0.44
N PHE A 276 29.81 -0.24 1.65
CA PHE A 276 29.26 -1.48 2.21
C PHE A 276 28.15 -2.16 1.37
N ILE A 277 27.46 -1.44 0.47
CA ILE A 277 26.40 -2.06 -0.35
C ILE A 277 26.97 -2.85 -1.54
N LYS A 278 28.16 -2.49 -2.07
CA LYS A 278 28.80 -3.25 -3.15
C LYS A 278 29.11 -4.70 -2.76
N SER A 279 29.52 -4.96 -1.51
CA SER A 279 29.87 -6.31 -1.06
C SER A 279 28.66 -7.23 -0.88
N ARG A 280 27.47 -6.69 -0.55
CA ARG A 280 26.23 -7.49 -0.47
C ARG A 280 25.60 -7.78 -1.84
N LEU A 281 25.88 -6.96 -2.85
CA LEU A 281 25.33 -7.10 -4.21
C LEU A 281 25.93 -8.27 -5.01
N LEU A 282 27.09 -8.80 -4.63
CA LEU A 282 27.80 -9.89 -5.32
C LEU A 282 27.31 -11.30 -4.93
N HIS A 283 26.02 -11.50 -4.64
CA HIS A 283 25.45 -12.84 -4.56
C HIS A 283 25.24 -13.39 -5.99
N GLY A 284 26.34 -13.74 -6.67
CA GLY A 284 26.29 -14.35 -7.99
C GLY A 284 27.58 -14.43 -8.81
N VAL A 285 28.74 -13.98 -8.30
CA VAL A 285 30.00 -14.05 -9.04
C VAL A 285 31.06 -14.78 -8.20
N GLU A 286 31.69 -15.81 -8.78
CA GLU A 286 32.84 -16.51 -8.17
C GLU A 286 33.99 -15.52 -7.95
N VAL A 287 34.36 -15.31 -6.69
CA VAL A 287 35.43 -14.40 -6.25
C VAL A 287 36.79 -15.06 -6.42
N THR A 288 37.78 -14.38 -7.03
CA THR A 288 39.13 -14.94 -7.21
C THR A 288 39.99 -14.78 -5.96
N LYS A 289 41.11 -15.52 -5.90
CA LYS A 289 42.00 -15.55 -4.72
C LYS A 289 42.67 -14.21 -4.43
N GLU A 290 42.80 -13.32 -5.41
CA GLU A 290 43.35 -11.98 -5.20
C GLU A 290 42.41 -11.08 -4.37
N ASP A 291 41.08 -11.19 -4.53
CA ASP A 291 40.09 -10.40 -3.78
C ASP A 291 40.02 -10.79 -2.29
N LEU A 292 40.49 -11.99 -1.94
CA LEU A 292 40.52 -12.48 -0.55
C LEU A 292 41.66 -11.86 0.28
N VAL A 293 42.69 -11.31 -0.37
CA VAL A 293 43.85 -10.73 0.33
C VAL A 293 43.53 -9.33 0.87
N GLU A 294 42.77 -8.52 0.12
CA GLU A 294 42.29 -7.21 0.60
C GLU A 294 41.25 -7.33 1.74
N LEU A 295 40.54 -8.46 1.82
CA LEU A 295 39.57 -8.74 2.88
C LEU A 295 40.22 -9.11 4.22
N GLN A 296 41.48 -9.55 4.24
CA GLN A 296 42.18 -9.92 5.48
C GLN A 296 42.71 -8.73 6.29
N GLU A 297 42.90 -7.56 5.65
CA GLU A 297 43.38 -6.36 6.36
C GLU A 297 42.25 -5.58 7.06
N ILE A 298 40.99 -5.79 6.66
CA ILE A 298 39.82 -5.12 7.26
C ILE A 298 39.26 -5.91 8.45
N ASP A 299 39.44 -7.23 8.47
CA ASP A 299 38.85 -8.11 9.52
C ASP A 299 39.58 -8.03 10.87
N GLN A 300 40.81 -7.51 10.91
CA GLN A 300 41.57 -7.35 12.16
C GLN A 300 40.97 -6.30 13.12
N ALA A 301 40.03 -5.46 12.65
CA ALA A 301 39.37 -4.46 13.49
C ALA A 301 38.05 -4.94 14.13
N THR A 302 37.53 -6.13 13.81
CA THR A 302 36.15 -6.48 14.25
C THR A 302 35.94 -7.73 15.09
N ASN A 303 36.87 -8.67 15.31
CA ASN A 303 36.64 -9.72 16.32
C ASN A 303 37.94 -10.38 16.83
N THR A 304 38.26 -10.19 18.11
CA THR A 304 39.08 -11.15 18.87
C THR A 304 38.22 -11.79 19.95
N THR A 305 37.76 -13.03 19.72
CA THR A 305 37.77 -14.15 20.69
C THR A 305 37.53 -15.45 19.92
N LEU A 306 38.61 -16.11 19.52
CA LEU A 306 38.63 -17.53 19.14
C LEU A 306 38.93 -18.34 20.42
N ASP A 307 38.08 -19.30 20.75
CA ASP A 307 38.35 -20.26 21.84
C ASP A 307 39.13 -21.45 21.26
N ALA A 308 40.36 -21.64 21.71
CA ALA A 308 41.41 -22.37 21.00
C ALA A 308 41.43 -23.89 21.22
N VAL A 309 40.30 -24.56 21.48
CA VAL A 309 40.33 -25.97 21.94
C VAL A 309 39.52 -26.97 21.10
N THR A 310 38.49 -26.58 20.33
CA THR A 310 37.58 -27.62 19.77
C THR A 310 37.25 -27.55 18.27
N GLY A 311 37.69 -26.54 17.53
CA GLY A 311 37.68 -26.55 16.05
C GLY A 311 36.33 -26.86 15.38
N ARG A 312 35.18 -26.59 16.04
CA ARG A 312 33.85 -26.71 15.44
C ARG A 312 33.21 -25.34 15.21
N PRO A 313 32.36 -25.18 14.18
CA PRO A 313 31.61 -23.95 13.96
C PRO A 313 30.65 -23.75 15.15
N VAL A 314 30.68 -22.57 15.77
CA VAL A 314 29.62 -22.16 16.68
C VAL A 314 28.44 -21.74 15.82
N ASP A 315 27.34 -22.48 15.88
CA ASP A 315 26.05 -22.05 15.35
C ASP A 315 25.60 -20.82 16.14
N VAL A 316 26.02 -19.63 15.70
CA VAL A 316 25.50 -18.37 16.19
C VAL A 316 24.19 -18.10 15.46
N ALA A 317 23.10 -18.71 15.94
CA ALA A 317 21.79 -18.08 15.81
C ALA A 317 21.92 -16.67 16.41
N ARG A 318 22.09 -15.65 15.57
CA ARG A 318 22.17 -14.26 16.01
C ARG A 318 20.86 -13.92 16.70
N ASP A 319 20.91 -13.76 18.00
CA ASP A 319 19.80 -13.31 18.83
C ASP A 319 19.54 -11.82 18.54
N GLU A 320 18.77 -11.53 17.47
CA GLU A 320 18.45 -10.16 16.99
C GLU A 320 17.86 -9.29 18.12
N THR A 321 17.11 -9.90 19.05
CA THR A 321 16.51 -9.29 20.23
C THR A 321 17.52 -8.64 21.17
N SER A 322 18.73 -9.21 21.27
CA SER A 322 19.80 -8.70 22.13
C SER A 322 20.55 -7.49 21.52
N GLN A 323 20.60 -7.39 20.19
CA GLN A 323 21.17 -6.22 19.50
C GLN A 323 20.20 -5.03 19.49
N GLU A 324 18.92 -5.29 19.23
CA GLU A 324 17.88 -4.25 19.25
C GLU A 324 17.77 -3.55 20.61
N SER A 325 17.82 -4.31 21.69
CA SER A 325 17.77 -3.76 23.06
C SER A 325 19.03 -2.95 23.45
N ARG A 326 20.19 -3.26 22.86
CA ARG A 326 21.43 -2.50 23.06
C ARG A 326 21.44 -1.20 22.27
N GLU A 327 20.94 -1.22 21.03
CA GLU A 327 20.79 -0.01 20.21
C GLU A 327 19.71 0.94 20.74
N GLU A 328 18.58 0.42 21.24
CA GLU A 328 17.56 1.25 21.90
C GLU A 328 18.09 1.95 23.16
N ARG A 329 18.96 1.28 23.93
CA ARG A 329 19.68 1.89 25.06
C ARG A 329 20.71 2.92 24.62
N LEU A 330 21.46 2.66 23.54
CA LEU A 330 22.41 3.62 22.95
C LEU A 330 21.71 4.86 22.40
N LEU A 331 20.48 4.69 21.88
CA LEU A 331 19.64 5.79 21.45
C LEU A 331 18.92 6.49 22.62
N GLY A 332 18.97 6.01 23.87
CA GLY A 332 18.61 6.79 25.06
C GLY A 332 17.14 7.24 25.18
N PHE A 333 16.19 6.60 24.49
CA PHE A 333 14.78 7.02 24.54
C PHE A 333 13.97 6.24 25.57
N LYS A 334 13.43 6.92 26.60
CA LYS A 334 12.23 6.47 27.33
C LYS A 334 11.07 7.29 26.81
N HIS A 335 10.20 6.69 26.00
CA HIS A 335 8.95 7.33 25.57
C HIS A 335 7.78 6.42 25.90
N GLU A 336 6.67 7.01 26.30
CA GLU A 336 5.42 6.31 26.52
C GLU A 336 4.88 5.78 25.19
N ASN A 337 4.39 4.55 25.20
CA ASN A 337 3.74 3.94 24.04
C ASN A 337 2.45 4.72 23.69
N PRO A 338 2.12 4.89 22.40
CA PRO A 338 0.89 5.58 22.01
C PRO A 338 -0.35 4.80 22.45
N SER A 339 -1.42 5.54 22.78
CA SER A 339 -2.73 4.93 22.98
C SER A 339 -3.31 4.42 21.66
N LEU A 340 -4.30 3.52 21.73
CA LEU A 340 -4.99 3.03 20.53
C LEU A 340 -5.61 4.19 19.73
N ALA A 341 -6.14 5.22 20.40
CA ALA A 341 -6.71 6.39 19.75
C ALA A 341 -5.68 7.11 18.86
N VAL A 342 -4.44 7.29 19.35
CA VAL A 342 -3.35 7.89 18.56
C VAL A 342 -2.97 7.00 17.39
N VAL A 343 -2.88 5.68 17.60
CA VAL A 343 -2.56 4.71 16.55
C VAL A 343 -3.61 4.75 15.43
N LEU A 344 -4.90 4.78 15.77
CA LEU A 344 -6.01 4.80 14.81
C LEU A 344 -6.23 6.17 14.13
N GLN A 345 -5.66 7.25 14.69
CA GLN A 345 -5.75 8.59 14.12
C GLN A 345 -4.62 8.89 13.14
N ASP A 346 -3.41 8.38 13.38
CA ASP A 346 -2.30 8.54 12.44
C ASP A 346 -2.41 7.52 11.29
N PRO A 347 -2.46 7.95 10.01
CA PRO A 347 -2.67 7.04 8.88
C PRO A 347 -1.52 6.04 8.67
N GLY A 348 -0.29 6.40 9.03
CA GLY A 348 0.87 5.50 8.95
C GLY A 348 0.85 4.45 10.06
N LEU A 349 0.57 4.87 11.31
CA LEU A 349 0.43 3.93 12.43
C LEU A 349 -0.79 3.02 12.25
N THR A 350 -1.91 3.54 11.76
CA THR A 350 -3.12 2.76 11.43
C THR A 350 -2.80 1.70 10.39
N MET A 351 -2.04 2.06 9.35
CA MET A 351 -1.61 1.10 8.32
C MET A 351 -0.77 -0.03 8.92
N LEU A 352 0.20 0.29 9.79
CA LEU A 352 1.00 -0.73 10.47
C LEU A 352 0.15 -1.61 11.40
N PHE A 353 -0.75 -1.00 12.16
CA PHE A 353 -1.60 -1.71 13.10
C PHE A 353 -2.57 -2.65 12.37
N ARG A 354 -3.17 -2.20 11.27
CA ARG A 354 -3.99 -3.04 10.40
C ARG A 354 -3.21 -4.24 9.87
N ASN A 355 -1.99 -4.04 9.36
CA ASN A 355 -1.15 -5.14 8.89
C ASN A 355 -0.87 -6.16 10.01
N HIS A 356 -0.65 -5.69 11.24
CA HIS A 356 -0.47 -6.55 12.41
C HIS A 356 -1.74 -7.35 12.74
N LEU A 357 -2.91 -6.72 12.66
CA LEU A 357 -4.20 -7.40 12.86
C LEU A 357 -4.49 -8.43 11.75
N GLU A 358 -4.11 -8.15 10.51
CA GLU A 358 -4.22 -9.11 9.40
C GLU A 358 -3.31 -10.33 9.64
N ALA A 359 -2.07 -10.10 10.08
CA ALA A 359 -1.12 -11.17 10.39
C ALA A 359 -1.52 -12.00 11.63
N THR A 360 -2.31 -11.43 12.54
CA THR A 360 -2.78 -12.09 13.77
C THR A 360 -4.23 -12.59 13.66
N HIS A 361 -4.85 -12.47 12.48
CA HIS A 361 -6.24 -12.88 12.22
C HIS A 361 -7.29 -12.20 13.12
N CYS A 362 -7.09 -10.91 13.41
CA CYS A 362 -7.97 -10.07 14.24
C CYS A 362 -8.42 -8.77 13.52
N VAL A 363 -8.27 -8.70 12.18
CA VAL A 363 -8.55 -7.49 11.38
C VAL A 363 -10.02 -7.09 11.33
N GLU A 364 -10.92 -8.03 11.58
CA GLU A 364 -12.36 -7.81 11.67
C GLU A 364 -12.71 -6.78 12.76
N ASN A 365 -11.96 -6.73 13.86
CA ASN A 365 -12.15 -5.74 14.93
C ASN A 365 -11.93 -4.31 14.43
N HIS A 366 -10.84 -4.09 13.69
CA HIS A 366 -10.55 -2.79 13.07
C HIS A 366 -11.55 -2.48 11.96
N THR A 367 -11.90 -3.47 11.14
CA THR A 367 -12.78 -3.29 9.99
C THR A 367 -14.19 -2.89 10.42
N VAL A 368 -14.74 -3.52 11.46
CA VAL A 368 -16.03 -3.14 12.05
C VAL A 368 -15.95 -1.76 12.69
N TYR A 369 -14.90 -1.47 13.44
CA TYR A 369 -14.70 -0.14 14.04
C TYR A 369 -14.73 0.97 12.99
N VAL A 370 -14.01 0.82 11.87
CA VAL A 370 -13.99 1.80 10.79
C VAL A 370 -15.34 1.88 10.07
N SER A 371 -15.95 0.75 9.76
CA SER A 371 -17.24 0.69 9.04
C SER A 371 -18.37 1.37 9.83
N ILE A 372 -18.44 1.10 11.14
CA ILE A 372 -19.41 1.74 12.03
C ILE A 372 -19.14 3.24 12.18
N ASN A 373 -17.88 3.67 12.35
CA ASN A 373 -17.57 5.09 12.41
C ASN A 373 -18.00 5.83 11.14
N ARG A 374 -17.90 5.19 9.97
CA ARG A 374 -18.41 5.76 8.71
C ARG A 374 -19.93 5.95 8.78
N VAL A 375 -20.69 4.94 9.23
CA VAL A 375 -22.15 5.06 9.44
C VAL A 375 -22.49 6.20 10.38
N ILE A 376 -21.82 6.30 11.53
CA ILE A 376 -22.08 7.33 12.55
C ILE A 376 -21.82 8.73 11.99
N ARG A 377 -20.71 8.93 11.26
CA ARG A 377 -20.40 10.21 10.61
C ARG A 377 -21.46 10.57 9.56
N THR A 378 -21.79 9.64 8.66
CA THR A 378 -22.82 9.86 7.64
C THR A 378 -24.19 10.15 8.27
N TYR A 379 -24.54 9.50 9.38
CA TYR A 379 -25.76 9.80 10.13
C TYR A 379 -25.74 11.21 10.72
N ALA A 380 -24.62 11.64 11.32
CA ALA A 380 -24.47 12.99 11.86
C ALA A 380 -24.59 14.07 10.77
N ASP A 381 -24.06 13.81 9.57
CA ASP A 381 -24.15 14.72 8.42
C ASP A 381 -25.57 14.73 7.81
N THR A 382 -26.28 13.59 7.84
CA THR A 382 -27.64 13.45 7.29
C THR A 382 -28.70 14.05 8.22
N SER A 383 -28.55 13.86 9.54
CA SER A 383 -29.52 14.29 10.57
C SER A 383 -29.99 15.77 10.46
N PRO A 384 -29.13 16.76 10.16
CA PRO A 384 -29.56 18.15 9.98
C PRO A 384 -30.15 18.48 8.59
N GLN A 385 -29.97 17.62 7.57
CA GLN A 385 -30.34 17.86 6.17
C GLN A 385 -30.89 16.58 5.51
N VAL A 386 -32.00 16.05 6.07
CA VAL A 386 -32.54 14.75 5.65
C VAL A 386 -33.30 14.90 4.32
N SER A 387 -32.64 14.58 3.20
CA SER A 387 -33.28 14.35 1.91
C SER A 387 -33.53 12.85 1.72
N ASP A 388 -34.42 12.51 0.80
CA ASP A 388 -34.68 11.10 0.45
C ASP A 388 -33.39 10.40 -0.01
N ASP A 389 -32.56 11.07 -0.82
CA ASP A 389 -31.30 10.55 -1.34
C ASP A 389 -30.23 10.35 -0.25
N SER A 390 -30.11 11.30 0.70
CA SER A 390 -29.14 11.18 1.80
C SER A 390 -29.56 10.06 2.75
N MET A 391 -30.86 9.92 3.01
CA MET A 391 -31.40 8.81 3.80
C MET A 391 -31.20 7.46 3.11
N ALA A 392 -31.48 7.36 1.81
CA ALA A 392 -31.26 6.14 1.03
C ALA A 392 -29.78 5.70 1.07
N SER A 393 -28.87 6.66 0.89
CA SER A 393 -27.42 6.42 0.96
C SER A 393 -26.97 5.92 2.34
N LEU A 394 -27.49 6.52 3.42
CA LEU A 394 -27.21 6.09 4.79
C LEU A 394 -27.75 4.69 5.08
N VAL A 395 -28.99 4.41 4.67
CA VAL A 395 -29.62 3.09 4.84
C VAL A 395 -28.84 2.01 4.08
N ALA A 396 -28.40 2.29 2.86
CA ALA A 396 -27.56 1.39 2.09
C ALA A 396 -26.23 1.09 2.81
N LEU A 397 -25.60 2.11 3.41
CA LEU A 397 -24.37 1.95 4.18
C LEU A 397 -24.59 1.11 5.46
N ILE A 398 -25.74 1.28 6.14
CA ILE A 398 -26.13 0.47 7.30
C ILE A 398 -26.27 -1.00 6.89
N TYR A 399 -27.00 -1.29 5.80
CA TYR A 399 -27.17 -2.67 5.33
C TYR A 399 -25.84 -3.30 4.91
N SER A 400 -25.02 -2.57 4.14
CA SER A 400 -23.68 -3.04 3.76
C SER A 400 -22.83 -3.39 4.99
N THR A 401 -22.85 -2.53 6.02
CA THR A 401 -22.12 -2.77 7.28
C THR A 401 -22.69 -3.98 8.04
N TYR A 402 -24.01 -4.07 8.14
CA TYR A 402 -24.68 -5.18 8.82
C TYR A 402 -24.41 -6.51 8.12
N ASP A 403 -24.68 -6.62 6.83
CA ASP A 403 -24.56 -7.85 6.05
C ASP A 403 -23.11 -8.34 5.94
N SER A 404 -22.14 -7.43 5.94
CA SER A 404 -20.73 -7.78 5.81
C SER A 404 -20.10 -8.32 7.10
N TYR A 405 -20.56 -7.85 8.27
CA TYR A 405 -19.86 -8.08 9.54
C TYR A 405 -20.74 -8.47 10.73
N LEU A 406 -22.01 -8.07 10.76
CA LEU A 406 -22.85 -8.12 11.97
C LEU A 406 -24.03 -9.10 11.85
N SER A 407 -24.42 -9.46 10.63
CA SER A 407 -25.47 -10.44 10.37
C SER A 407 -25.04 -11.85 10.82
N PRO A 408 -26.00 -12.74 11.15
CA PRO A 408 -25.68 -14.15 11.39
C PRO A 408 -24.99 -14.75 10.15
N GLN A 409 -23.87 -15.45 10.35
CA GLN A 409 -23.10 -16.06 9.26
C GLN A 409 -22.47 -15.05 8.30
N ALA A 410 -22.29 -13.81 8.73
CA ALA A 410 -21.53 -12.83 7.96
C ALA A 410 -20.15 -13.42 7.57
N PRO A 411 -19.65 -13.19 6.33
CA PRO A 411 -18.37 -13.75 5.89
C PRO A 411 -17.18 -13.38 6.77
N LYS A 412 -17.27 -12.22 7.43
CA LYS A 412 -16.29 -11.68 8.39
C LYS A 412 -16.99 -11.39 9.71
N GLU A 413 -17.75 -12.36 10.20
CA GLU A 413 -18.58 -12.23 11.40
C GLU A 413 -17.79 -11.74 12.61
N PHE A 414 -18.20 -10.58 13.11
CA PHE A 414 -17.60 -9.99 14.30
C PHE A 414 -18.18 -10.62 15.56
N ASN A 415 -17.28 -10.94 16.49
CA ASN A 415 -17.64 -11.53 17.77
C ASN A 415 -18.26 -10.46 18.68
N MET A 416 -19.59 -10.45 18.79
CA MET A 416 -20.34 -9.51 19.63
C MET A 416 -21.31 -10.23 20.57
N ILE A 417 -21.80 -9.48 21.55
CA ILE A 417 -22.82 -9.94 22.50
C ILE A 417 -24.11 -10.32 21.76
N SER A 418 -24.68 -11.47 22.11
CA SER A 418 -25.88 -12.03 21.47
C SER A 418 -27.07 -11.08 21.47
N SER A 419 -27.31 -10.36 22.56
CA SER A 419 -28.43 -9.42 22.68
C SER A 419 -28.35 -8.25 21.69
N TRP A 420 -27.15 -7.78 21.33
CA TRP A 420 -26.99 -6.74 20.30
C TRP A 420 -27.29 -7.29 18.91
N ARG A 421 -26.91 -8.54 18.64
CA ARG A 421 -27.20 -9.22 17.38
C ARG A 421 -28.71 -9.38 17.16
N ASP A 422 -29.41 -9.84 18.18
CA ASP A 422 -30.87 -10.03 18.12
C ASP A 422 -31.60 -8.70 17.88
N GLN A 423 -31.18 -7.64 18.58
CA GLN A 423 -31.74 -6.29 18.38
C GLN A 423 -31.46 -5.76 16.98
N LEU A 424 -30.24 -5.90 16.46
CA LEU A 424 -29.92 -5.46 15.10
C LEU A 424 -30.69 -6.24 14.04
N CYS A 425 -30.87 -7.55 14.22
CA CYS A 425 -31.68 -8.37 13.31
C CYS A 425 -33.13 -7.87 13.25
N HIS A 426 -33.71 -7.51 14.40
CA HIS A 426 -35.06 -6.94 14.45
C HIS A 426 -35.13 -5.57 13.76
N LEU A 427 -34.26 -4.63 14.17
CA LEU A 427 -34.27 -3.25 13.67
C LEU A 427 -33.99 -3.15 12.17
N THR A 428 -33.07 -3.95 11.64
CA THR A 428 -32.77 -3.98 10.21
C THR A 428 -33.95 -4.54 9.39
N GLY A 429 -34.73 -5.45 9.96
CA GLY A 429 -36.00 -5.94 9.42
C GLY A 429 -37.08 -4.86 9.40
N GLU A 430 -37.26 -4.12 10.50
CA GLU A 430 -38.19 -2.99 10.57
C GLU A 430 -37.81 -1.87 9.60
N LEU A 431 -36.52 -1.54 9.51
CA LEU A 431 -36.01 -0.53 8.59
C LEU A 431 -36.36 -0.86 7.12
N ARG A 432 -36.39 -2.16 6.78
CA ARG A 432 -36.75 -2.62 5.43
C ARG A 432 -38.22 -2.38 5.10
N GLY A 433 -39.08 -2.40 6.14
CA GLY A 433 -40.51 -2.14 6.03
C GLY A 433 -40.90 -0.67 6.15
N ALA A 434 -39.97 0.20 6.56
CA ALA A 434 -40.23 1.63 6.73
C ALA A 434 -40.45 2.31 5.37
N LYS A 435 -41.59 3.01 5.22
CA LYS A 435 -41.99 3.65 3.95
C LYS A 435 -41.78 5.16 3.92
N THR A 436 -41.43 5.76 5.06
CA THR A 436 -41.26 7.20 5.19
C THR A 436 -39.90 7.52 5.80
N VAL A 437 -39.33 8.65 5.40
CA VAL A 437 -38.05 9.14 5.97
C VAL A 437 -38.13 9.32 7.48
N PRO A 438 -39.18 9.92 8.09
CA PRO A 438 -39.27 10.05 9.54
C PRO A 438 -39.30 8.71 10.29
N ALA A 439 -40.04 7.71 9.77
CA ALA A 439 -40.07 6.39 10.39
C ALA A 439 -38.70 5.70 10.29
N SER A 440 -38.05 5.79 9.13
CA SER A 440 -36.72 5.24 8.90
C SER A 440 -35.68 5.89 9.82
N LEU A 441 -35.78 7.21 10.04
CA LEU A 441 -34.84 7.97 10.87
C LEU A 441 -34.88 7.53 12.34
N ILE A 442 -36.08 7.25 12.88
CA ILE A 442 -36.25 6.73 14.25
C ILE A 442 -35.55 5.38 14.41
N ILE A 443 -35.74 4.48 13.45
CA ILE A 443 -35.13 3.14 13.47
C ILE A 443 -33.61 3.25 13.32
N VAL A 444 -33.13 4.11 12.40
CA VAL A 444 -31.70 4.36 12.20
C VAL A 444 -31.05 4.93 13.46
N ALA A 445 -31.72 5.84 14.17
CA ALA A 445 -31.20 6.37 15.44
C ALA A 445 -30.93 5.26 16.47
N GLU A 446 -31.83 4.27 16.56
CA GLU A 446 -31.67 3.14 17.47
C GLU A 446 -30.57 2.17 17.00
N ILE A 447 -30.46 1.91 15.68
CA ILE A 447 -29.35 1.15 15.11
C ILE A 447 -28.01 1.83 15.43
N VAL A 448 -27.91 3.15 15.24
CA VAL A 448 -26.71 3.94 15.53
C VAL A 448 -26.32 3.84 17.01
N ARG A 449 -27.31 3.83 17.93
CA ARG A 449 -27.07 3.62 19.36
C ARG A 449 -26.40 2.27 19.65
N ILE A 450 -26.86 1.19 19.00
CA ILE A 450 -26.26 -0.14 19.16
C ILE A 450 -24.89 -0.20 18.48
N PHE A 451 -24.74 0.40 17.30
CA PHE A 451 -23.47 0.51 16.60
C PHE A 451 -22.41 1.21 17.45
N GLU A 452 -22.76 2.26 18.20
CA GLU A 452 -21.86 2.93 19.13
C GLU A 452 -21.34 1.97 20.23
N LEU A 453 -22.20 1.08 20.75
CA LEU A 453 -21.80 0.06 21.72
C LEU A 453 -20.83 -0.97 21.09
N ILE A 454 -21.15 -1.45 19.88
CA ILE A 454 -20.30 -2.40 19.14
C ILE A 454 -18.94 -1.77 18.81
N LYS A 455 -18.92 -0.52 18.35
CA LYS A 455 -17.69 0.23 18.08
C LYS A 455 -16.80 0.30 19.32
N ASN A 456 -17.38 0.64 20.47
CA ASN A 456 -16.65 0.73 21.73
C ASN A 456 -16.14 -0.65 22.18
N HIS A 457 -16.92 -1.71 21.96
CA HIS A 457 -16.47 -3.08 22.22
C HIS A 457 -15.28 -3.48 21.32
N ALA A 458 -15.36 -3.24 20.02
CA ALA A 458 -14.28 -3.49 19.07
C ALA A 458 -13.01 -2.72 19.42
N PHE A 459 -13.15 -1.44 19.80
CA PHE A 459 -12.03 -0.63 20.29
C PHE A 459 -11.38 -1.25 21.52
N ARG A 460 -12.16 -1.69 22.50
CA ARG A 460 -11.64 -2.32 23.73
C ARG A 460 -10.96 -3.66 23.47
N MET A 461 -11.49 -4.49 22.57
CA MET A 461 -10.82 -5.73 22.18
C MET A 461 -9.45 -5.46 21.54
N MET A 462 -9.38 -4.48 20.64
CA MET A 462 -8.09 -4.07 20.06
C MET A 462 -7.16 -3.49 21.12
N GLU A 463 -7.66 -2.62 22.01
CA GLU A 463 -6.86 -1.94 23.03
C GLU A 463 -6.24 -2.90 24.04
N ILE A 464 -7.02 -3.92 24.47
CA ILE A 464 -6.59 -4.87 25.49
C ILE A 464 -5.72 -5.97 24.88
N ASP A 465 -6.12 -6.55 23.75
CA ASP A 465 -5.48 -7.78 23.24
C ASP A 465 -4.51 -7.57 22.08
N SER A 466 -4.72 -6.55 21.26
CA SER A 466 -3.98 -6.36 20.01
C SER A 466 -2.91 -5.27 20.12
N LEU A 467 -3.22 -4.14 20.76
CA LEU A 467 -2.31 -3.02 20.90
C LEU A 467 -1.01 -3.40 21.64
N PRO A 468 -1.03 -4.13 22.78
CA PRO A 468 0.22 -4.49 23.45
C PRO A 468 1.15 -5.32 22.56
N LYS A 469 0.59 -6.28 21.82
CA LYS A 469 1.33 -7.13 20.87
C LYS A 469 1.87 -6.33 19.69
N PHE A 470 1.10 -5.36 19.20
CA PHE A 470 1.53 -4.45 18.15
C PHE A 470 2.72 -3.60 18.59
N LEU A 471 2.66 -3.03 19.79
CA LEU A 471 3.74 -2.19 20.32
C LEU A 471 5.05 -2.96 20.52
N GLU A 472 4.96 -4.29 20.61
CA GLU A 472 6.10 -5.19 20.70
C GLU A 472 6.53 -5.79 19.35
N CYS A 473 5.74 -5.60 18.29
CA CYS A 473 6.04 -6.24 17.02
C CYS A 473 7.25 -5.60 16.32
N ARG A 474 7.95 -6.42 15.53
CA ARG A 474 9.19 -6.03 14.84
C ARG A 474 8.97 -4.85 13.90
N GLU A 475 7.87 -4.86 13.17
CA GLU A 475 7.54 -3.86 12.16
C GLU A 475 7.32 -2.48 12.79
N TYR A 476 6.57 -2.42 13.90
CA TYR A 476 6.34 -1.18 14.64
C TYR A 476 7.63 -0.66 15.26
N ARG A 477 8.39 -1.50 15.97
CA ARG A 477 9.67 -1.10 16.59
C ARG A 477 10.68 -0.60 15.56
N ARG A 478 10.77 -1.28 14.39
CA ARG A 478 11.61 -0.82 13.28
C ARG A 478 11.17 0.54 12.77
N CYS A 479 9.87 0.72 12.50
CA CYS A 479 9.34 2.01 12.05
C CYS A 479 9.64 3.14 13.05
N LEU A 480 9.38 2.89 14.34
CA LEU A 480 9.62 3.84 15.42
C LEU A 480 11.12 4.17 15.56
N ARG A 481 12.02 3.19 15.45
CA ARG A 481 13.48 3.43 15.44
C ARG A 481 13.88 4.34 14.28
N THR A 482 13.45 4.02 13.06
CA THR A 482 13.76 4.83 11.87
C THR A 482 13.19 6.24 11.99
N PHE A 483 11.95 6.37 12.46
CA PHE A 483 11.30 7.66 12.68
C PHE A 483 12.08 8.53 13.67
N ARG A 484 12.44 7.98 14.83
CA ARG A 484 13.23 8.69 15.85
C ARG A 484 14.63 9.06 15.38
N TRP A 485 15.25 8.18 14.59
CA TRP A 485 16.53 8.47 13.98
C TRP A 485 16.41 9.68 13.04
N LEU A 486 15.39 9.72 12.18
CA LEU A 486 15.11 10.87 11.31
C LEU A 486 14.91 12.16 12.11
N GLU A 487 14.14 12.14 13.20
CA GLU A 487 13.95 13.32 14.05
C GLU A 487 15.27 13.85 14.63
N ARG A 488 16.27 12.98 14.83
CA ARG A 488 17.60 13.38 15.28
C ARG A 488 18.50 13.90 14.18
N VAL A 489 18.59 13.19 13.05
CA VAL A 489 19.52 13.58 11.98
C VAL A 489 19.01 14.75 11.15
N ASN A 490 17.68 14.91 11.07
CA ASN A 490 17.00 16.02 10.42
C ASN A 490 16.55 17.08 11.45
N TYR A 491 17.23 17.25 12.59
CA TYR A 491 16.91 18.38 13.49
C TYR A 491 16.90 19.67 12.67
N MET A 492 15.68 20.18 12.47
CA MET A 492 15.34 21.50 11.94
C MET A 492 15.90 22.61 12.82
#